data_AF-A0A7J7PYA2-F1
#
_entry.id   AF-A0A7J7PYA2-F1
#
_cell.length_a   1.000
_cell.length_b   1.000
_cell.length_c   1.000
_cell.angle_alpha   90.00
_cell.angle_beta   90.00
_cell.angle_gamma   90.00
#
_symmetry.space_group_name_H-M   'P 1'
#
loop_
_entity.id
_entity.type
_entity.pdbx_description
1 polymer ?
#
loop_
_entity_poly.entity_id
_entity_poly.type
_entity_poly.pdbx_seq_one_letter_code
_entity_poly.pdbx_strand_id
1 'polypeptide(L)'
;MNRRRAGMASITGRLQAERQLYKEKLKECASPLQRLVSAHLPAFLNPSSGGPAAAAGGGAGAAGGGWQMHGLFAKAAVNGATELLPLIADPAGLPEGTRGLLELLHGAANQLMAGVPAGAPLPPAELEVWRELAGRLHERVCKCIIAHLDSHPLPFAEYVPYFLRLFVDAALLQLDAGTLRGMRPKRRVLLVRFLAKALLCPYYRPEYVEAQGLGALGGSLVEALHAQRGLALLPELQARLQQQQQQRQQQQQRQEGGRAQGRVAADALQQLLSKDQVSAVVEALVLKYVALTHEELEEWSSDPEGYIRSIEVESGPDADTPRPVGVGLLLCMLERGGEEVAQALISLTARLQAAGEGNSDVVLMREACYRCIGEGYSHVASIVPFSQWYRSELAGLLRSRLPAFLGAGGEGSPDIIAAVLQARALWLIGACGTELEREQWVDAWGLSVAHIGARDLVVALQAVQAVLLLAVQILDDQAILDQVAAAKLAASKKGGGAGAAQLPGLTVGNAAAVDAALSAAEGVQDDEAVTAARERLDWRLAVLTGNMEQLLQHVFGLLGRLSEVTSSALVSVVPRRASWAR
;
A
#
# COMPACT_ATOMS: atom_id res chain seq x y z
N MET A 1 -48.58 -2.46 -19.99
CA MET A 1 -47.23 -2.87 -19.52
C MET A 1 -46.32 -3.39 -20.64
N ASN A 2 -46.77 -4.28 -21.54
CA ASN A 2 -45.91 -4.87 -22.58
C ASN A 2 -45.25 -3.86 -23.54
N ARG A 3 -45.94 -2.79 -23.96
CA ARG A 3 -45.34 -1.73 -24.81
C ARG A 3 -44.21 -0.96 -24.12
N ARG A 4 -44.31 -0.70 -22.80
CA ARG A 4 -43.23 -0.04 -22.03
C ARG A 4 -42.00 -0.95 -21.89
N ARG A 5 -42.19 -2.26 -21.68
CA ARG A 5 -41.10 -3.24 -21.65
C ARG A 5 -40.39 -3.36 -23.01
N ALA A 6 -41.14 -3.38 -24.11
CA ALA A 6 -40.56 -3.39 -25.45
C ALA A 6 -39.75 -2.11 -25.75
N GLY A 7 -40.26 -0.94 -25.34
CA GLY A 7 -39.53 0.33 -25.47
C GLY A 7 -38.20 0.35 -24.70
N MET A 8 -38.20 -0.11 -23.44
CA MET A 8 -36.96 -0.18 -22.66
C MET A 8 -35.93 -1.15 -23.25
N ALA A 9 -36.37 -2.33 -23.72
CA ALA A 9 -35.47 -3.29 -24.36
C ALA A 9 -34.78 -2.71 -25.62
N SER A 10 -35.54 -1.96 -26.44
CA SER A 10 -35.00 -1.28 -27.63
C SER A 10 -33.98 -0.20 -27.27
N ILE A 11 -34.27 0.64 -26.26
CA ILE A 11 -33.34 1.68 -25.79
C ILE A 11 -32.05 1.05 -25.25
N THR A 12 -32.17 0.01 -24.43
CA THR A 12 -31.00 -0.72 -23.90
C THR A 12 -30.15 -1.31 -25.03
N GLY A 13 -30.79 -1.91 -26.04
CA GLY A 13 -30.07 -2.46 -27.19
C GLY A 13 -29.32 -1.39 -27.99
N ARG A 14 -29.95 -0.23 -28.23
CA ARG A 14 -29.30 0.90 -28.91
C ARG A 14 -28.13 1.46 -28.10
N LEU A 15 -28.29 1.65 -26.80
CA LEU A 15 -27.21 2.13 -25.92
C LEU A 15 -26.02 1.14 -25.89
N GLN A 16 -26.29 -0.16 -25.89
CA GLN A 16 -25.24 -1.18 -25.98
C GLN A 16 -24.51 -1.13 -27.32
N ALA A 17 -25.23 -0.99 -28.43
CA ALA A 17 -24.63 -0.84 -29.76
C ALA A 17 -23.78 0.44 -29.88
N GLU A 18 -24.26 1.58 -29.36
CA GLU A 18 -23.50 2.84 -29.34
C GLU A 18 -22.24 2.73 -28.47
N ARG A 19 -22.31 2.08 -27.31
CA ARG A 19 -21.13 1.81 -26.46
C ARG A 19 -20.12 0.90 -27.17
N GLN A 20 -20.59 -0.12 -27.88
CA GLN A 20 -19.73 -1.03 -28.62
C GLN A 20 -19.03 -0.31 -29.79
N LEU A 21 -19.77 0.47 -30.57
CA LEU A 21 -19.21 1.30 -31.63
C LEU A 21 -18.17 2.30 -31.08
N TYR A 22 -18.46 2.94 -29.94
CA TYR A 22 -17.51 3.84 -29.29
C TYR A 22 -16.22 3.11 -28.89
N LYS A 23 -16.32 1.91 -28.32
CA LYS A 23 -15.14 1.08 -28.00
C LYS A 23 -14.35 0.68 -29.24
N GLU A 24 -15.02 0.30 -30.33
CA GLU A 24 -14.37 -0.03 -31.60
C GLU A 24 -13.63 1.18 -32.17
N LYS A 25 -14.24 2.37 -32.15
CA LYS A 25 -13.59 3.62 -32.56
C LYS A 25 -12.42 4.01 -31.66
N LEU A 26 -12.49 3.75 -30.37
CA LEU A 26 -11.36 3.95 -29.48
C LEU A 26 -10.23 2.95 -29.74
N LYS A 27 -10.54 1.69 -30.07
CA LYS A 27 -9.52 0.69 -30.48
C LYS A 27 -8.79 1.13 -31.75
N GLU A 28 -9.47 1.75 -32.71
CA GLU A 28 -8.85 2.35 -33.90
C GLU A 28 -7.81 3.43 -33.55
N CYS A 29 -7.98 4.16 -32.43
CA CYS A 29 -7.03 5.16 -31.96
C CYS A 29 -5.76 4.57 -31.33
N ALA A 30 -5.77 3.30 -30.92
CA ALA A 30 -4.62 2.67 -30.27
C ALA A 30 -3.44 2.46 -31.24
N SER A 31 -3.71 2.04 -32.48
CA SER A 31 -2.67 1.76 -33.49
C SER A 31 -1.82 3.00 -33.86
N PRO A 32 -2.42 4.18 -34.15
CA PRO A 32 -1.64 5.41 -34.35
C PRO A 32 -0.73 5.76 -33.17
N LEU A 33 -1.23 5.65 -31.93
CA LEU A 33 -0.43 5.92 -30.73
C LEU A 33 0.73 4.93 -30.57
N GLN A 34 0.48 3.64 -30.77
CA GLN A 34 1.51 2.61 -30.76
C GLN A 34 2.60 2.90 -31.79
N ARG A 35 2.22 3.28 -33.02
CA ARG A 35 3.19 3.67 -34.07
C ARG A 35 4.05 4.87 -33.66
N LEU A 36 3.46 5.88 -33.01
CA LEU A 36 4.21 7.02 -32.48
C LEU A 36 5.19 6.59 -31.39
N VAL A 37 4.79 5.72 -30.46
CA VAL A 37 5.70 5.17 -29.44
C VAL A 37 6.85 4.41 -30.11
N SER A 38 6.55 3.50 -31.04
CA SER A 38 7.56 2.71 -31.75
C SER A 38 8.52 3.53 -32.60
N ALA A 39 8.09 4.67 -33.15
CA ALA A 39 8.95 5.54 -33.93
C ALA A 39 9.82 6.44 -33.05
N HIS A 40 9.25 7.05 -32.01
CA HIS A 40 9.95 8.11 -31.26
C HIS A 40 10.70 7.60 -30.04
N LEU A 41 10.27 6.51 -29.40
CA LEU A 41 10.92 6.01 -28.18
C LEU A 41 12.34 5.49 -28.46
N PRO A 42 12.60 4.62 -29.46
CA PRO A 42 13.96 4.18 -29.78
C PRO A 42 14.87 5.32 -30.24
N ALA A 43 14.33 6.30 -30.99
CA ALA A 43 15.08 7.45 -31.48
C ALA A 43 15.52 8.40 -30.34
N PHE A 44 14.71 8.53 -29.28
CA PHE A 44 15.10 9.27 -28.08
C PHE A 44 16.21 8.55 -27.29
N LEU A 45 16.11 7.22 -27.19
CA LEU A 45 17.07 6.39 -26.44
C LEU A 45 18.43 6.28 -27.13
N ASN A 46 18.48 6.51 -28.45
CA ASN A 46 19.71 6.48 -29.25
C ASN A 46 19.98 7.86 -29.87
N PRO A 47 20.44 8.86 -29.10
CA PRO A 47 20.66 10.22 -29.61
C PRO A 47 21.71 10.27 -30.73
N SER A 48 22.58 9.27 -30.83
CA SER A 48 23.60 9.13 -31.89
C SER A 48 23.06 8.60 -33.23
N SER A 49 21.85 8.00 -33.26
CA SER A 49 21.31 7.39 -34.48
C SER A 49 20.58 8.38 -35.40
N GLY A 50 20.88 9.68 -35.30
CA GLY A 50 20.31 10.71 -36.17
C GLY A 50 20.51 10.35 -37.64
N GLY A 51 19.43 9.96 -38.31
CA GLY A 51 19.49 9.49 -39.70
C GLY A 51 20.04 10.56 -40.66
N PRO A 52 20.64 10.16 -41.79
CA PRO A 52 21.30 11.06 -42.75
C PRO A 52 20.38 12.09 -43.43
N ALA A 53 19.06 12.04 -43.21
CA ALA A 53 18.09 12.92 -43.85
C ALA A 53 18.15 14.40 -43.41
N ALA A 54 18.82 14.72 -42.30
CA ALA A 54 19.06 16.11 -41.87
C ALA A 54 20.29 16.75 -42.53
N ALA A 55 21.10 15.99 -43.28
CA ALA A 55 22.36 16.48 -43.84
C ALA A 55 22.23 17.25 -45.18
N ALA A 56 21.03 17.33 -45.76
CA ALA A 56 20.82 17.98 -47.07
C ALA A 56 20.63 19.51 -47.02
N GLY A 57 20.51 20.11 -45.84
CA GLY A 57 20.52 21.57 -45.66
C GLY A 57 21.88 22.01 -45.13
N GLY A 58 22.76 22.52 -46.01
CA GLY A 58 24.17 22.82 -45.74
C GLY A 58 24.47 23.97 -44.76
N GLY A 59 23.93 23.90 -43.54
CA GLY A 59 24.33 24.73 -42.40
C GLY A 59 25.07 23.86 -41.38
N ALA A 60 26.39 23.99 -41.30
CA ALA A 60 27.28 23.20 -40.44
C ALA A 60 27.18 23.53 -38.93
N GLY A 61 25.99 23.84 -38.41
CA GLY A 61 25.77 24.14 -37.00
C GLY A 61 24.49 23.48 -36.49
N ALA A 62 24.61 22.66 -35.44
CA ALA A 62 23.54 21.99 -34.70
C ALA A 62 22.98 20.65 -35.28
N ALA A 63 23.86 19.66 -35.47
CA ALA A 63 23.46 18.25 -35.65
C ALA A 63 22.97 17.55 -34.35
N GLY A 64 22.74 18.28 -33.25
CA GLY A 64 22.50 17.70 -31.91
C GLY A 64 21.04 17.67 -31.41
N GLY A 65 20.08 18.31 -32.07
CA GLY A 65 18.77 18.65 -31.45
C GLY A 65 17.61 17.66 -31.58
N GLY A 66 17.75 16.59 -32.38
CA GLY A 66 16.61 15.72 -32.74
C GLY A 66 16.02 14.95 -31.56
N TRP A 67 16.86 14.52 -30.62
CA TRP A 67 16.46 13.66 -29.49
C TRP A 67 15.40 14.34 -28.62
N GLN A 68 15.46 15.65 -28.40
CA GLN A 68 14.52 16.36 -27.53
C GLN A 68 13.09 16.28 -28.08
N MET A 69 12.94 16.47 -29.39
CA MET A 69 11.67 16.32 -30.09
C MET A 69 11.15 14.89 -29.97
N HIS A 70 11.99 13.88 -30.25
CA HIS A 70 11.61 12.48 -30.09
C HIS A 70 11.19 12.15 -28.64
N GLY A 71 11.89 12.65 -27.63
CA GLY A 71 11.54 12.42 -26.23
C GLY A 71 10.20 13.05 -25.84
N LEU A 72 9.88 14.24 -26.36
CA LEU A 72 8.58 14.88 -26.12
C LEU A 72 7.43 14.12 -26.80
N PHE A 73 7.60 13.71 -28.05
CA PHE A 73 6.60 12.90 -28.76
C PHE A 73 6.41 11.53 -28.12
N ALA A 74 7.49 10.83 -27.77
CA ALA A 74 7.42 9.55 -27.08
C ALA A 74 6.67 9.69 -25.75
N LYS A 75 6.98 10.71 -24.95
CA LYS A 75 6.30 10.99 -23.68
C LYS A 75 4.80 11.23 -23.88
N ALA A 76 4.42 12.04 -24.86
CA ALA A 76 3.03 12.34 -25.15
C ALA A 76 2.27 11.10 -25.67
N ALA A 77 2.89 10.33 -26.56
CA ALA A 77 2.31 9.11 -27.13
C ALA A 77 2.11 8.02 -26.06
N VAL A 78 3.11 7.78 -25.20
CA VAL A 78 3.00 6.83 -24.07
C VAL A 78 1.90 7.27 -23.09
N ASN A 79 1.80 8.58 -22.80
CA ASN A 79 0.74 9.09 -21.96
C ASN A 79 -0.64 8.89 -22.61
N GLY A 80 -0.79 9.22 -23.90
CA GLY A 80 -2.04 8.98 -24.65
C GLY A 80 -2.43 7.51 -24.65
N ALA A 81 -1.46 6.60 -24.81
CA ALA A 81 -1.71 5.16 -24.71
C ALA A 81 -2.18 4.78 -23.30
N THR A 82 -1.57 5.33 -22.24
CA THR A 82 -1.97 5.09 -20.85
C THR A 82 -3.43 5.50 -20.58
N GLU A 83 -3.83 6.69 -21.01
CA GLU A 83 -5.20 7.21 -20.80
C GLU A 83 -6.25 6.46 -21.64
N LEU A 84 -5.87 5.90 -22.79
CA LEU A 84 -6.78 5.15 -23.65
C LEU A 84 -7.08 3.75 -23.08
N LEU A 85 -6.15 3.13 -22.33
CA LEU A 85 -6.25 1.74 -21.89
C LEU A 85 -7.52 1.39 -21.12
N PRO A 86 -7.92 2.15 -20.08
CA PRO A 86 -9.14 1.84 -19.33
C PRO A 86 -10.41 1.89 -20.21
N LEU A 87 -10.38 2.68 -21.28
CA LEU A 87 -11.53 2.87 -22.17
C LEU A 87 -11.69 1.74 -23.19
N ILE A 88 -10.60 1.07 -23.54
CA ILE A 88 -10.57 -0.05 -24.50
C ILE A 88 -10.46 -1.42 -23.84
N ALA A 89 -10.56 -1.48 -22.50
CA ALA A 89 -10.39 -2.70 -21.72
C ALA A 89 -11.29 -3.82 -22.25
N ASP A 90 -10.64 -4.91 -22.67
CA ASP A 90 -11.29 -6.11 -23.20
C ASP A 90 -10.85 -7.33 -22.40
N PRO A 91 -11.76 -8.00 -21.67
CA PRO A 91 -11.40 -9.21 -20.92
C PRO A 91 -10.99 -10.37 -21.85
N ALA A 92 -11.29 -10.30 -23.15
CA ALA A 92 -10.99 -11.36 -24.10
C ALA A 92 -9.52 -11.38 -24.58
N GLY A 93 -8.75 -10.30 -24.40
CA GLY A 93 -7.38 -10.24 -24.87
C GLY A 93 -6.80 -8.83 -24.96
N LEU A 94 -5.50 -8.74 -25.22
CA LEU A 94 -4.85 -7.46 -25.52
C LEU A 94 -5.22 -6.99 -26.93
N PRO A 95 -5.32 -5.67 -27.15
CA PRO A 95 -5.42 -5.11 -28.51
C PRO A 95 -4.26 -5.55 -29.40
N GLU A 96 -4.49 -5.59 -30.71
CA GLU A 96 -3.43 -5.88 -31.68
C GLU A 96 -2.25 -4.88 -31.52
N GLY A 97 -1.02 -5.39 -31.69
CA GLY A 97 0.20 -4.60 -31.51
C GLY A 97 0.61 -4.32 -30.06
N THR A 98 -0.25 -4.59 -29.08
CA THR A 98 0.08 -4.36 -27.66
C THR A 98 1.28 -5.18 -27.18
N ARG A 99 1.47 -6.41 -27.68
CA ARG A 99 2.66 -7.21 -27.36
C ARG A 99 3.97 -6.50 -27.72
N GLY A 100 4.07 -6.04 -28.98
CA GLY A 100 5.26 -5.31 -29.44
C GLY A 100 5.44 -3.99 -28.68
N LEU A 101 4.36 -3.32 -28.30
CA LEU A 101 4.42 -2.16 -27.41
C LEU A 101 5.00 -2.54 -26.03
N LEU A 102 4.53 -3.60 -25.38
CA LEU A 102 5.01 -4.02 -24.06
C LEU A 102 6.49 -4.42 -24.07
N GLU A 103 6.93 -5.14 -25.11
CA GLU A 103 8.34 -5.49 -25.32
C GLU A 103 9.21 -4.22 -25.46
N LEU A 104 8.73 -3.25 -26.25
CA LEU A 104 9.40 -1.95 -26.43
C LEU A 104 9.43 -1.14 -25.12
N LEU A 105 8.32 -1.09 -24.38
CA LEU A 105 8.23 -0.38 -23.10
C LEU A 105 9.17 -0.97 -22.05
N HIS A 106 9.30 -2.29 -21.99
CA HIS A 106 10.27 -2.95 -21.12
C HIS A 106 11.71 -2.58 -21.48
N GLY A 107 12.09 -2.72 -22.76
CA GLY A 107 13.44 -2.37 -23.22
C GLY A 107 13.78 -0.91 -22.93
N ALA A 108 12.80 -0.01 -23.14
CA ALA A 108 12.94 1.40 -22.82
C ALA A 108 13.08 1.65 -21.32
N ALA A 109 12.25 1.01 -20.48
CA ALA A 109 12.35 1.14 -19.03
C ALA A 109 13.72 0.71 -18.51
N ASN A 110 14.26 -0.40 -19.02
CA ASN A 110 15.60 -0.87 -18.69
C ASN A 110 16.70 0.12 -19.10
N GLN A 111 16.69 0.61 -20.34
CA GLN A 111 17.69 1.56 -20.82
C GLN A 111 17.64 2.90 -20.05
N LEU A 112 16.44 3.43 -19.81
CA LEU A 112 16.26 4.66 -19.02
C LEU A 112 16.71 4.47 -17.56
N MET A 113 16.74 3.24 -17.05
CA MET A 113 17.22 2.89 -15.70
C MET A 113 18.73 2.81 -15.61
N ALA A 114 19.38 2.28 -16.65
CA ALA A 114 20.82 2.34 -16.80
C ALA A 114 21.36 3.79 -16.91
N GLY A 115 20.51 4.75 -17.26
CA GLY A 115 20.85 6.16 -17.33
C GLY A 115 21.21 6.57 -18.75
N VAL A 116 22.21 7.44 -18.89
CA VAL A 116 22.65 7.96 -20.19
C VAL A 116 23.28 6.82 -21.00
N PRO A 117 22.91 6.62 -22.28
CA PRO A 117 23.54 5.61 -23.13
C PRO A 117 25.06 5.79 -23.16
N ALA A 118 25.80 4.69 -22.97
CA ALA A 118 27.26 4.71 -23.02
C ALA A 118 27.72 5.26 -24.38
N GLY A 119 28.55 6.31 -24.36
CA GLY A 119 29.09 6.93 -25.57
C GLY A 119 28.16 7.95 -26.26
N ALA A 120 27.07 8.38 -25.64
CA ALA A 120 26.26 9.49 -26.17
C ALA A 120 27.08 10.80 -26.16
N PRO A 121 27.36 11.43 -27.32
CA PRO A 121 28.20 12.62 -27.42
C PRO A 121 27.40 13.90 -27.08
N LEU A 122 26.70 13.91 -25.95
CA LEU A 122 25.93 15.08 -25.51
C LEU A 122 26.80 16.04 -24.69
N PRO A 123 26.79 17.36 -25.01
CA PRO A 123 27.40 18.36 -24.15
C PRO A 123 26.82 18.31 -22.71
N PRO A 124 27.57 18.69 -21.66
CA PRO A 124 27.09 18.62 -20.28
C PRO A 124 25.74 19.33 -20.02
N ALA A 125 25.49 20.45 -20.68
CA ALA A 125 24.22 21.16 -20.57
C ALA A 125 23.04 20.38 -21.19
N GLU A 126 23.24 19.76 -22.36
CA GLU A 126 22.23 18.92 -23.00
C GLU A 126 22.01 17.61 -22.23
N LEU A 127 23.04 17.11 -21.57
CA LEU A 127 22.99 15.91 -20.75
C LEU A 127 22.00 16.04 -19.59
N GLU A 128 21.99 17.17 -18.89
CA GLU A 128 21.02 17.43 -17.82
C GLU A 128 19.59 17.51 -18.35
N VAL A 129 19.39 18.19 -19.48
CA VAL A 129 18.07 18.27 -20.13
C VAL A 129 17.60 16.88 -20.58
N TRP A 130 18.52 16.06 -21.11
CA TRP A 130 18.23 14.68 -21.49
C TRP A 130 17.85 13.85 -20.27
N ARG A 131 18.59 13.93 -19.16
CA ARG A 131 18.30 13.22 -17.91
C ARG A 131 16.93 13.60 -17.35
N GLU A 132 16.59 14.89 -17.35
CA GLU A 132 15.28 15.36 -16.90
C GLU A 132 14.14 14.80 -17.78
N LEU A 133 14.32 14.81 -19.10
CA LEU A 133 13.33 14.26 -20.04
C LEU A 133 13.24 12.73 -19.94
N ALA A 134 14.37 12.04 -19.83
CA ALA A 134 14.47 10.59 -19.63
C ALA A 134 13.78 10.15 -18.34
N GLY A 135 13.99 10.87 -17.24
CA GLY A 135 13.30 10.62 -15.97
C GLY A 135 11.78 10.74 -16.09
N ARG A 136 11.29 11.81 -16.73
CA ARG A 136 9.86 12.01 -17.00
C ARG A 136 9.28 10.96 -17.95
N LEU A 137 10.04 10.56 -18.96
CA LEU A 137 9.62 9.52 -19.91
C LEU A 137 9.54 8.16 -19.23
N HIS A 138 10.51 7.80 -18.40
CA HIS A 138 10.49 6.55 -17.62
C HIS A 138 9.26 6.48 -16.70
N GLU A 139 8.90 7.59 -16.04
CA GLU A 139 7.67 7.65 -15.25
C GLU A 139 6.42 7.35 -16.09
N ARG A 140 6.34 7.87 -17.32
CA ARG A 140 5.20 7.58 -18.22
C ARG A 140 5.22 6.13 -18.71
N VAL A 141 6.39 5.58 -19.03
CA VAL A 141 6.55 4.17 -19.40
C VAL A 141 6.07 3.26 -18.27
N CYS A 142 6.52 3.48 -17.03
CA CYS A 142 6.08 2.67 -15.88
C CYS A 142 4.58 2.80 -15.62
N LYS A 143 4.01 4.01 -15.72
CA LYS A 143 2.55 4.20 -15.62
C LYS A 143 1.78 3.44 -16.69
N CYS A 144 2.27 3.44 -17.93
CA CYS A 144 1.66 2.69 -19.03
C CYS A 144 1.66 1.18 -18.76
N ILE A 145 2.78 0.65 -18.26
CA ILE A 145 2.91 -0.76 -17.87
C ILE A 145 1.92 -1.11 -16.74
N ILE A 146 1.84 -0.29 -15.69
CA ILE A 146 0.88 -0.49 -14.59
C ILE A 146 -0.57 -0.41 -15.10
N ALA A 147 -0.88 0.53 -15.99
CA ALA A 147 -2.22 0.65 -16.56
C ALA A 147 -2.60 -0.58 -17.40
N HIS A 148 -1.64 -1.21 -18.09
CA HIS A 148 -1.86 -2.47 -18.78
C HIS A 148 -2.17 -3.61 -17.81
N LEU A 149 -1.41 -3.73 -16.71
CA LEU A 149 -1.66 -4.69 -15.63
C LEU A 149 -3.06 -4.50 -15.03
N ASP A 150 -3.43 -3.27 -14.69
CA ASP A 150 -4.73 -2.95 -14.08
C ASP A 150 -5.91 -3.18 -15.05
N SER A 151 -5.75 -2.84 -16.34
CA SER A 151 -6.84 -2.91 -17.33
C SER A 151 -7.02 -4.30 -17.94
N HIS A 152 -5.95 -5.09 -18.02
CA HIS A 152 -5.92 -6.40 -18.68
C HIS A 152 -5.12 -7.44 -17.89
N PRO A 153 -5.45 -7.69 -16.60
CA PRO A 153 -4.60 -8.51 -15.74
C PRO A 153 -4.38 -9.93 -16.28
N LEU A 154 -5.43 -10.58 -16.80
CA LEU A 154 -5.30 -11.94 -17.34
C LEU A 154 -4.42 -11.98 -18.60
N PRO A 155 -4.68 -11.21 -19.68
CA PRO A 155 -3.77 -11.18 -20.81
C PRO A 155 -2.35 -10.66 -20.49
N PHE A 156 -2.22 -9.76 -19.50
CA PHE A 156 -0.92 -9.23 -19.08
C PHE A 156 -0.07 -10.24 -18.29
N ALA A 157 -0.69 -11.31 -17.76
CA ALA A 157 -0.04 -12.27 -16.88
C ALA A 157 1.23 -12.91 -17.48
N GLU A 158 1.26 -13.13 -18.80
CA GLU A 158 2.43 -13.67 -19.51
C GLU A 158 3.66 -12.74 -19.46
N TYR A 159 3.46 -11.43 -19.28
CA TYR A 159 4.53 -10.43 -19.20
C TYR A 159 4.97 -10.15 -17.76
N VAL A 160 4.21 -10.58 -16.75
CA VAL A 160 4.55 -10.36 -15.35
C VAL A 160 5.96 -10.86 -15.01
N PRO A 161 6.38 -12.10 -15.37
CA PRO A 161 7.74 -12.56 -15.09
C PRO A 161 8.83 -11.65 -15.68
N TYR A 162 8.57 -11.11 -16.87
CA TYR A 162 9.52 -10.26 -17.59
C TYR A 162 9.70 -8.88 -16.94
N PHE A 163 8.61 -8.27 -16.48
CA PHE A 163 8.65 -7.00 -15.75
C PHE A 163 9.08 -7.18 -14.29
N LEU A 164 8.79 -8.31 -13.66
CA LEU A 164 9.35 -8.67 -12.34
C LEU A 164 10.87 -8.71 -12.42
N ARG A 165 11.45 -9.40 -13.41
CA ARG A 165 12.90 -9.44 -13.61
C ARG A 165 13.51 -8.05 -13.75
N LEU A 166 12.85 -7.15 -14.47
CA LEU A 166 13.31 -5.77 -14.62
C LEU A 166 13.25 -4.98 -13.31
N PHE A 167 12.12 -5.00 -12.61
CA PHE A 167 11.93 -4.14 -11.45
C PHE A 167 12.53 -4.72 -10.16
N VAL A 168 12.67 -6.03 -10.06
CA VAL A 168 13.34 -6.70 -8.94
C VAL A 168 14.84 -6.80 -9.20
N ASP A 169 15.27 -7.53 -10.24
CA ASP A 169 16.71 -7.81 -10.40
C ASP A 169 17.47 -6.54 -10.74
N ALA A 170 17.05 -5.82 -11.80
CA ALA A 170 17.79 -4.64 -12.24
C ALA A 170 17.58 -3.45 -11.29
N ALA A 171 16.35 -3.13 -10.90
CA ALA A 171 16.09 -1.94 -10.09
C ALA A 171 16.34 -2.16 -8.59
N LEU A 172 15.73 -3.19 -8.00
CA LEU A 172 15.73 -3.37 -6.55
C LEU A 172 17.01 -4.07 -6.06
N LEU A 173 17.54 -5.06 -6.76
CA LEU A 173 18.69 -5.84 -6.29
C LEU A 173 20.03 -5.25 -6.78
N GLN A 174 20.17 -4.97 -8.08
CA GLN A 174 21.46 -4.59 -8.67
C GLN A 174 21.88 -3.12 -8.45
N LEU A 175 20.96 -2.16 -8.49
CA LEU A 175 21.32 -0.75 -8.26
C LEU A 175 21.69 -0.53 -6.80
N ASP A 176 22.77 0.19 -6.54
CA ASP A 176 23.09 0.61 -5.16
C ASP A 176 22.05 1.62 -4.62
N ALA A 177 22.00 1.75 -3.30
CA ALA A 177 21.03 2.63 -2.64
C ALA A 177 21.20 4.10 -3.04
N GLY A 178 22.43 4.57 -3.26
CA GLY A 178 22.72 5.94 -3.66
C GLY A 178 22.18 6.25 -5.06
N THR A 179 22.46 5.38 -6.04
CA THR A 179 21.94 5.51 -7.40
C THR A 179 20.42 5.50 -7.42
N LEU A 180 19.78 4.60 -6.67
CA LEU A 180 18.33 4.54 -6.60
C LEU A 180 17.73 5.79 -5.93
N ARG A 181 18.30 6.24 -4.81
CA ARG A 181 17.83 7.43 -4.08
C ARG A 181 18.01 8.72 -4.88
N GLY A 182 19.06 8.80 -5.71
CA GLY A 182 19.28 9.89 -6.65
C GLY A 182 18.23 9.95 -7.78
N MET A 183 17.42 8.90 -7.97
CA MET A 183 16.28 8.97 -8.87
C MET A 183 15.15 9.83 -8.30
N ARG A 184 14.42 10.51 -9.19
CA ARG A 184 13.20 11.24 -8.86
C ARG A 184 12.25 10.37 -8.00
N PRO A 185 11.70 10.88 -6.90
CA PRO A 185 10.84 10.08 -6.01
C PRO A 185 9.70 9.36 -6.71
N LYS A 186 9.02 10.04 -7.66
CA LYS A 186 7.92 9.43 -8.42
C LYS A 186 8.34 8.22 -9.25
N ARG A 187 9.57 8.20 -9.76
CA ARG A 187 10.14 7.05 -10.46
C ARG A 187 10.28 5.86 -9.53
N ARG A 188 10.89 6.06 -8.36
CA ARG A 188 11.05 5.01 -7.33
C ARG A 188 9.71 4.42 -6.91
N VAL A 189 8.72 5.27 -6.69
CA VAL A 189 7.34 4.89 -6.33
C VAL A 189 6.71 3.99 -7.39
N LEU A 190 6.84 4.32 -8.68
CA LEU A 190 6.22 3.53 -9.74
C LEU A 190 6.85 2.13 -9.88
N LEU A 191 8.16 1.99 -9.65
CA LEU A 191 8.83 0.68 -9.67
C LEU A 191 8.20 -0.27 -8.65
N VAL A 192 8.06 0.19 -7.40
CA VAL A 192 7.50 -0.58 -6.30
C VAL A 192 5.98 -0.75 -6.43
N ARG A 193 5.28 0.26 -6.94
CA ARG A 193 3.82 0.19 -7.18
C ARG A 193 3.46 -0.89 -8.19
N PHE A 194 4.27 -1.13 -9.22
CA PHE A 194 4.06 -2.27 -10.11
C PHE A 194 4.10 -3.60 -9.35
N LEU A 195 5.12 -3.80 -8.51
CA LEU A 195 5.27 -5.03 -7.72
C LEU A 195 4.08 -5.24 -6.77
N ALA A 196 3.67 -4.19 -6.05
CA ALA A 196 2.52 -4.23 -5.16
C ALA A 196 1.22 -4.59 -5.90
N LYS A 197 0.99 -3.96 -7.06
CA LYS A 197 -0.18 -4.25 -7.92
C LYS A 197 -0.19 -5.69 -8.43
N ALA A 198 0.96 -6.23 -8.82
CA ALA A 198 1.08 -7.62 -9.26
C ALA A 198 0.79 -8.59 -8.10
N LEU A 199 1.34 -8.34 -6.91
CA LEU A 199 1.13 -9.15 -5.71
C LEU A 199 -0.34 -9.18 -5.27
N LEU A 200 -1.03 -8.03 -5.33
CA LEU A 200 -2.43 -7.88 -4.93
C LEU A 200 -3.44 -8.25 -6.03
N CYS A 201 -2.98 -8.57 -7.25
CA CYS A 201 -3.89 -8.88 -8.34
C CYS A 201 -4.71 -10.15 -8.02
N PRO A 202 -6.04 -10.07 -7.94
CA PRO A 202 -6.88 -11.21 -7.52
C PRO A 202 -6.77 -12.39 -8.49
N TYR A 203 -6.47 -12.11 -9.77
CA TYR A 203 -6.30 -13.12 -10.81
C TYR A 203 -4.99 -13.90 -10.72
N TYR A 204 -4.02 -13.42 -9.95
CA TYR A 204 -2.72 -14.07 -9.76
C TYR A 204 -2.64 -14.75 -8.38
N ARG A 205 -3.70 -14.70 -7.58
CA ARG A 205 -3.73 -15.38 -6.29
C ARG A 205 -3.92 -16.89 -6.47
N PRO A 206 -3.29 -17.73 -5.63
CA PRO A 206 -3.41 -19.19 -5.70
C PRO A 206 -4.87 -19.66 -5.76
N GLU A 207 -5.77 -19.05 -4.98
CA GLU A 207 -7.18 -19.46 -4.92
C GLU A 207 -7.89 -19.30 -6.27
N TYR A 208 -7.55 -18.27 -7.05
CA TYR A 208 -8.14 -18.08 -8.37
C TYR A 208 -7.62 -19.11 -9.38
N VAL A 209 -6.31 -19.37 -9.40
CA VAL A 209 -5.67 -20.28 -10.36
C VAL A 209 -5.90 -21.76 -10.01
N GLU A 210 -6.12 -22.08 -8.74
CA GLU A 210 -6.35 -23.43 -8.22
C GLU A 210 -7.82 -23.80 -8.04
N ALA A 211 -8.77 -22.86 -8.17
CA ALA A 211 -10.21 -23.13 -8.10
C ALA A 211 -10.66 -24.07 -9.25
N GLN A 212 -10.31 -25.35 -9.16
CA GLN A 212 -10.77 -26.42 -10.03
C GLN A 212 -12.26 -26.62 -9.74
N GLY A 213 -13.10 -26.34 -10.75
CA GLY A 213 -14.36 -27.05 -10.94
C GLY A 213 -15.36 -27.16 -9.78
N LEU A 214 -15.30 -26.40 -8.69
CA LEU A 214 -16.37 -26.44 -7.66
C LEU A 214 -17.75 -26.06 -8.23
N GLY A 215 -17.79 -25.40 -9.40
CA GLY A 215 -19.00 -25.20 -10.19
C GLY A 215 -19.54 -26.45 -10.90
N ALA A 216 -18.79 -27.56 -10.95
CA ALA A 216 -19.22 -28.83 -11.53
C ALA A 216 -20.08 -29.67 -10.57
N LEU A 217 -19.89 -29.52 -9.25
CA LEU A 217 -20.76 -30.15 -8.25
C LEU A 217 -22.10 -29.41 -8.08
N GLY A 218 -22.17 -28.16 -8.53
CA GLY A 218 -23.42 -27.42 -8.75
C GLY A 218 -24.11 -27.77 -10.07
N GLY A 219 -23.74 -28.88 -10.70
CA GLY A 219 -24.41 -29.51 -11.85
C GLY A 219 -25.85 -29.86 -11.51
N SER A 220 -26.68 -28.81 -11.56
CA SER A 220 -28.11 -28.80 -11.82
C SER A 220 -28.84 -30.06 -11.34
N LEU A 221 -29.32 -30.02 -10.10
CA LEU A 221 -30.38 -30.92 -9.60
C LEU A 221 -31.54 -31.04 -10.62
N VAL A 222 -31.71 -30.03 -11.48
CA VAL A 222 -32.65 -29.99 -12.62
C VAL A 222 -32.23 -30.89 -13.79
N GLU A 223 -30.94 -31.05 -14.13
CA GLU A 223 -30.46 -32.05 -15.12
C GLU A 223 -30.67 -33.48 -14.59
N ALA A 224 -30.39 -33.71 -13.30
CA ALA A 224 -30.66 -34.99 -12.64
C ALA A 224 -32.17 -35.32 -12.57
N LEU A 225 -33.02 -34.34 -12.25
CA LEU A 225 -34.48 -34.50 -12.21
C LEU A 225 -35.11 -34.69 -13.61
N HIS A 226 -34.54 -34.10 -14.66
CA HIS A 226 -35.03 -34.29 -16.03
C HIS A 226 -34.66 -35.64 -16.62
N ALA A 227 -33.47 -36.18 -16.32
CA ALA A 227 -33.09 -37.54 -16.70
C ALA A 227 -34.04 -38.60 -16.11
N GLN A 228 -34.66 -38.32 -14.96
CA GLN A 228 -35.53 -39.24 -14.25
C GLN A 228 -37.00 -39.28 -14.75
N ARG A 229 -37.48 -38.28 -15.51
CA ARG A 229 -38.92 -38.13 -15.82
C ARG A 229 -39.38 -38.49 -17.23
N GLY A 230 -38.49 -38.82 -18.16
CA GLY A 230 -38.86 -39.38 -19.48
C GLY A 230 -39.81 -38.55 -20.35
N LEU A 231 -40.03 -37.27 -20.02
CA LEU A 231 -40.91 -36.38 -20.77
C LEU A 231 -40.16 -35.84 -21.99
N ALA A 232 -40.70 -36.08 -23.18
CA ALA A 232 -40.17 -35.50 -24.42
C ALA A 232 -40.25 -33.97 -24.34
N LEU A 233 -39.09 -33.32 -24.31
CA LEU A 233 -39.00 -31.86 -24.32
C LEU A 233 -39.42 -31.34 -25.71
N LEU A 234 -40.18 -30.25 -25.74
CA LEU A 234 -40.48 -29.53 -26.97
C LEU A 234 -39.16 -29.13 -27.69
N PRO A 235 -39.06 -29.25 -29.03
CA PRO A 235 -37.83 -28.95 -29.78
C PRO A 235 -37.23 -27.56 -29.51
N GLU A 236 -38.07 -26.56 -29.25
CA GLU A 236 -37.62 -25.21 -28.89
C GLU A 236 -36.89 -25.15 -27.54
N LEU A 237 -37.33 -25.94 -26.57
CA LEU A 237 -36.73 -26.01 -25.24
C LEU A 237 -35.39 -26.76 -25.31
N GLN A 238 -35.32 -27.81 -26.14
CA GLN A 238 -34.07 -28.51 -26.44
C GLN A 238 -33.05 -27.57 -27.11
N ALA A 239 -33.46 -26.77 -28.11
CA ALA A 239 -32.58 -25.79 -28.75
C ALA A 239 -32.06 -24.73 -27.76
N ARG A 240 -32.92 -24.24 -26.85
CA ARG A 240 -32.50 -23.29 -25.79
C ARG A 240 -31.54 -23.91 -24.79
N LEU A 241 -31.77 -25.16 -24.36
CA LEU A 241 -30.85 -25.88 -23.48
C LEU A 241 -29.49 -26.09 -24.15
N GLN A 242 -29.50 -26.49 -25.43
CA GLN A 242 -28.26 -26.67 -26.20
C GLN A 242 -27.49 -25.35 -26.35
N GLN A 243 -28.19 -24.25 -26.67
CA GLN A 243 -27.58 -22.91 -26.74
C GLN A 243 -27.01 -22.49 -25.37
N GLN A 244 -27.73 -22.74 -24.28
CA GLN A 244 -27.26 -22.43 -22.93
C GLN A 244 -26.04 -23.28 -22.55
N GLN A 245 -26.02 -24.57 -22.88
CA GLN A 245 -24.87 -25.45 -22.66
C GLN A 245 -23.65 -24.97 -23.45
N GLN A 246 -23.82 -24.58 -24.72
CA GLN A 246 -22.73 -24.05 -25.54
C GLN A 246 -22.18 -22.73 -24.97
N GLN A 247 -23.04 -21.83 -24.49
CA GLN A 247 -22.60 -20.61 -23.81
C GLN A 247 -21.84 -20.91 -22.51
N ARG A 248 -22.29 -21.88 -21.72
CA ARG A 248 -21.58 -22.32 -20.50
C ARG A 248 -20.21 -22.91 -20.83
N GLN A 249 -20.13 -23.77 -21.84
CA GLN A 249 -18.86 -24.35 -22.30
C GLN A 249 -17.90 -23.26 -22.78
N GLN A 250 -18.38 -22.29 -23.56
CA GLN A 250 -17.54 -21.17 -24.01
C GLN A 250 -17.07 -20.29 -22.83
N GLN A 251 -17.91 -20.05 -21.84
CA GLN A 251 -17.53 -19.32 -20.62
C GLN A 251 -16.49 -20.09 -19.80
N GLN A 252 -16.67 -21.40 -19.65
CA GLN A 252 -15.72 -22.29 -18.97
C GLN A 252 -14.36 -22.27 -19.68
N GLN A 253 -14.33 -22.45 -21.00
CA GLN A 253 -13.10 -22.38 -21.79
C GLN A 253 -12.39 -21.03 -21.65
N ARG A 254 -13.14 -19.91 -21.64
CA ARG A 254 -12.56 -18.56 -21.40
C ARG A 254 -12.00 -18.42 -19.99
N GLN A 255 -12.69 -18.95 -18.98
CA GLN A 255 -12.21 -18.94 -17.60
C GLN A 255 -10.97 -19.81 -17.43
N GLU A 256 -10.94 -21.00 -18.04
CA GLU A 256 -9.78 -21.89 -18.04
C GLU A 256 -8.57 -21.26 -18.72
N GLY A 257 -8.78 -20.62 -19.88
CA GLY A 257 -7.73 -19.85 -20.56
C GLY A 257 -7.20 -18.71 -19.69
N GLY A 258 -8.09 -17.95 -19.04
CA GLY A 258 -7.71 -16.92 -18.09
C GLY A 258 -6.90 -17.48 -16.91
N ARG A 259 -7.34 -18.59 -16.30
CA ARG A 259 -6.61 -19.22 -15.19
C ARG A 259 -5.23 -19.72 -15.61
N ALA A 260 -5.10 -20.28 -16.81
CA ALA A 260 -3.80 -20.71 -17.35
C ALA A 260 -2.85 -19.51 -17.49
N GLN A 261 -3.34 -18.37 -17.96
CA GLN A 261 -2.56 -17.12 -18.02
C GLN A 261 -2.18 -16.64 -16.61
N GLY A 262 -3.18 -16.54 -15.71
CA GLY A 262 -2.97 -16.10 -14.32
C GLY A 262 -1.96 -16.96 -13.57
N ARG A 263 -1.88 -18.26 -13.88
CA ARG A 263 -0.91 -19.20 -13.30
C ARG A 263 0.54 -18.82 -13.60
N VAL A 264 0.84 -18.35 -14.83
CA VAL A 264 2.19 -17.90 -15.20
C VAL A 264 2.66 -16.75 -14.29
N ALA A 265 1.79 -15.77 -14.05
CA ALA A 265 2.08 -14.68 -13.12
C ALA A 265 2.16 -15.16 -11.66
N ALA A 266 1.25 -16.04 -11.26
CA ALA A 266 1.21 -16.58 -9.91
C ALA A 266 2.51 -17.32 -9.55
N ASP A 267 2.99 -18.19 -10.45
CA ASP A 267 4.22 -18.98 -10.29
C ASP A 267 5.44 -18.06 -10.18
N ALA A 268 5.52 -17.01 -11.01
CA ALA A 268 6.63 -16.05 -10.96
C ALA A 268 6.63 -15.22 -9.66
N LEU A 269 5.46 -14.81 -9.18
CA LEU A 269 5.34 -14.12 -7.90
C LEU A 269 5.66 -15.06 -6.73
N GLN A 270 5.32 -16.34 -6.82
CA GLN A 270 5.69 -17.34 -5.81
C GLN A 270 7.21 -17.57 -5.80
N GLN A 271 7.85 -17.60 -6.97
CA GLN A 271 9.30 -17.70 -7.08
C GLN A 271 10.01 -16.49 -6.45
N LEU A 272 9.50 -15.28 -6.68
CA LEU A 272 10.02 -14.06 -6.05
C LEU A 272 9.98 -14.12 -4.52
N LEU A 273 8.93 -14.72 -3.97
CA LEU A 273 8.72 -14.87 -2.52
C LEU A 273 9.27 -16.20 -1.97
N SER A 274 10.01 -16.96 -2.78
CA SER A 274 10.67 -18.18 -2.32
C SER A 274 11.79 -17.88 -1.32
N LYS A 275 12.12 -18.85 -0.47
CA LYS A 275 13.15 -18.74 0.57
C LYS A 275 14.51 -18.27 0.02
N ASP A 276 14.84 -18.66 -1.21
CA ASP A 276 16.11 -18.33 -1.86
C ASP A 276 16.22 -16.85 -2.26
N GLN A 277 15.09 -16.19 -2.57
CA GLN A 277 15.08 -14.82 -3.09
C GLN A 277 14.56 -13.80 -2.07
N VAL A 278 13.58 -14.19 -1.26
CA VAL A 278 12.82 -13.28 -0.39
C VAL A 278 13.72 -12.50 0.57
N SER A 279 14.76 -13.13 1.10
CA SER A 279 15.70 -12.46 2.04
C SER A 279 16.42 -11.28 1.38
N ALA A 280 16.94 -11.47 0.16
CA ALA A 280 17.62 -10.41 -0.58
C ALA A 280 16.67 -9.29 -0.99
N VAL A 281 15.43 -9.65 -1.37
CA VAL A 281 14.40 -8.67 -1.75
C VAL A 281 13.97 -7.83 -0.55
N VAL A 282 13.71 -8.45 0.61
CA VAL A 282 13.35 -7.75 1.85
C VAL A 282 14.48 -6.82 2.29
N GLU A 283 15.73 -7.29 2.31
CA GLU A 283 16.88 -6.47 2.68
C GLU A 283 17.07 -5.27 1.75
N ALA A 284 16.96 -5.48 0.43
CA ALA A 284 17.04 -4.41 -0.54
C ALA A 284 15.89 -3.40 -0.40
N LEU A 285 14.66 -3.86 -0.14
CA LEU A 285 13.50 -3.00 0.07
C LEU A 285 13.68 -2.13 1.31
N VAL A 286 14.07 -2.74 2.43
CA VAL A 286 14.34 -2.04 3.70
C VAL A 286 15.43 -1.00 3.50
N LEU A 287 16.58 -1.37 2.95
CA LEU A 287 17.71 -0.46 2.75
C LEU A 287 17.39 0.68 1.79
N LYS A 288 16.80 0.37 0.62
CA LYS A 288 16.74 1.33 -0.50
C LYS A 288 15.49 2.21 -0.46
N TYR A 289 14.40 1.74 0.17
CA TYR A 289 13.13 2.46 0.23
C TYR A 289 12.73 2.88 1.64
N VAL A 290 12.87 1.98 2.64
CA VAL A 290 12.26 2.22 3.96
C VAL A 290 13.19 2.98 4.91
N ALA A 291 14.50 2.72 4.83
CA ALA A 291 15.48 3.40 5.67
C ALA A 291 15.49 4.90 5.42
N LEU A 292 15.59 5.64 6.52
CA LEU A 292 15.71 7.09 6.55
C LEU A 292 16.81 7.58 5.62
N THR A 293 16.47 8.57 4.82
CA THR A 293 17.37 9.29 3.93
C THR A 293 18.08 10.42 4.65
N HIS A 294 19.14 10.95 4.04
CA HIS A 294 19.85 12.08 4.62
C HIS A 294 18.97 13.34 4.63
N GLU A 295 18.15 13.53 3.59
CA GLU A 295 17.21 14.65 3.52
C GLU A 295 16.17 14.58 4.65
N GLU A 296 15.64 13.39 4.97
CA GLU A 296 14.73 13.21 6.10
C GLU A 296 15.40 13.48 7.46
N LEU A 297 16.67 13.09 7.63
CA LEU A 297 17.43 13.39 8.86
C LEU A 297 17.74 14.89 8.99
N GLU A 298 18.01 15.57 7.87
CA GLU A 298 18.17 17.02 7.85
C GLU A 298 16.85 17.70 8.25
N GLU A 299 15.72 17.29 7.65
CA GLU A 299 14.39 17.80 8.00
C GLU A 299 14.07 17.56 9.47
N TRP A 300 14.31 16.35 10.00
CA TRP A 300 14.17 16.04 11.43
C TRP A 300 14.93 17.05 12.29
N SER A 301 16.17 17.37 11.93
CA SER A 301 17.02 18.27 12.71
C SER A 301 16.59 19.75 12.60
N SER A 302 16.15 20.19 11.41
CA SER A 302 15.88 21.60 11.11
C SER A 302 14.43 22.02 11.34
N ASP A 303 13.48 21.11 11.08
CA ASP A 303 12.03 21.27 11.25
C ASP A 303 11.42 19.96 11.76
N PRO A 304 11.67 19.59 13.04
CA PRO A 304 11.16 18.36 13.64
C PRO A 304 9.62 18.25 13.61
N GLU A 305 8.89 19.38 13.65
CA GLU A 305 7.43 19.38 13.54
C GLU A 305 6.97 19.08 12.11
N GLY A 306 7.64 19.67 11.10
CA GLY A 306 7.44 19.37 9.69
C GLY A 306 7.66 17.89 9.37
N TYR A 307 8.75 17.33 9.89
CA TYR A 307 9.07 15.92 9.75
C TYR A 307 8.00 14.98 10.35
N ILE A 308 7.48 15.28 11.55
CA ILE A 308 6.39 14.47 12.13
C ILE A 308 5.13 14.55 11.26
N ARG A 309 4.74 15.74 10.81
CA ARG A 309 3.56 15.92 9.95
C ARG A 309 3.71 15.17 8.63
N SER A 310 4.89 15.21 8.00
CA SER A 310 5.12 14.52 6.72
C SER A 310 4.92 13.02 6.89
N ILE A 311 5.44 12.41 7.96
CA ILE A 311 5.25 10.97 8.21
C ILE A 311 3.78 10.59 8.42
N GLU A 312 3.02 11.39 9.16
CA GLU A 312 1.61 11.10 9.43
C GLU A 312 0.75 11.20 8.16
N VAL A 313 0.93 12.26 7.36
CA VAL A 313 0.21 12.47 6.10
C VAL A 313 0.56 11.40 5.07
N GLU A 314 1.81 10.95 5.06
CA GLU A 314 2.32 9.98 4.09
C GLU A 314 1.98 8.51 4.42
N SER A 315 1.30 8.23 5.54
CA SER A 315 0.96 6.84 5.92
C SER A 315 -0.27 6.26 5.19
N GLY A 316 -0.86 7.02 4.25
CA GLY A 316 -2.04 6.59 3.48
C GLY A 316 -1.73 5.65 2.31
N PRO A 317 -2.73 4.87 1.83
CA PRO A 317 -2.57 3.96 0.68
C PRO A 317 -2.24 4.68 -0.64
N ASP A 318 -2.55 5.98 -0.71
CA ASP A 318 -2.27 6.84 -1.87
C ASP A 318 -0.95 7.61 -1.76
N ALA A 319 -0.10 7.25 -0.78
CA ALA A 319 1.20 7.87 -0.60
C ALA A 319 2.02 7.80 -1.90
N ASP A 320 2.63 8.95 -2.22
CA ASP A 320 3.38 9.16 -3.45
C ASP A 320 4.86 9.43 -3.16
N THR A 321 5.33 9.02 -1.99
CA THR A 321 6.73 9.07 -1.55
C THR A 321 7.34 7.66 -1.43
N PRO A 322 8.68 7.51 -1.58
CA PRO A 322 9.31 6.19 -1.67
C PRO A 322 9.16 5.34 -0.41
N ARG A 323 9.22 5.95 0.78
CA ARG A 323 9.26 5.23 2.06
C ARG A 323 7.95 4.53 2.42
N PRO A 324 6.79 5.20 2.44
CA PRO A 324 5.50 4.54 2.63
C PRO A 324 5.18 3.51 1.55
N VAL A 325 5.55 3.79 0.29
CA VAL A 325 5.35 2.82 -0.81
C VAL A 325 6.23 1.59 -0.64
N GLY A 326 7.44 1.74 -0.11
CA GLY A 326 8.32 0.62 0.27
C GLY A 326 7.70 -0.24 1.37
N VAL A 327 7.17 0.38 2.43
CA VAL A 327 6.41 -0.32 3.48
C VAL A 327 5.18 -1.02 2.89
N GLY A 328 4.39 -0.33 2.06
CA GLY A 328 3.20 -0.87 1.43
C GLY A 328 3.50 -2.09 0.55
N LEU A 329 4.63 -2.10 -0.17
CA LEU A 329 5.06 -3.31 -0.89
C LEU A 329 5.41 -4.45 0.06
N LEU A 330 6.10 -4.18 1.17
CA LEU A 330 6.40 -5.23 2.14
C LEU A 330 5.12 -5.82 2.74
N LEU A 331 4.10 -5.00 3.02
CA LEU A 331 2.79 -5.49 3.46
C LEU A 331 2.13 -6.37 2.41
N CYS A 332 2.20 -5.99 1.12
CA CYS A 332 1.72 -6.84 0.03
C CYS A 332 2.49 -8.17 -0.06
N MET A 333 3.79 -8.15 0.24
CA MET A 333 4.62 -9.36 0.31
C MET A 333 4.22 -10.23 1.51
N LEU A 334 3.97 -9.65 2.69
CA LEU A 334 3.52 -10.38 3.89
C LEU A 334 2.14 -11.01 3.69
N GLU A 335 1.18 -10.27 3.12
CA GLU A 335 -0.16 -10.75 2.76
C GLU A 335 -0.10 -11.98 1.84
N ARG A 336 0.78 -11.97 0.83
CA ARG A 336 0.87 -13.04 -0.17
C ARG A 336 1.82 -14.17 0.21
N GLY A 337 3.00 -13.83 0.70
CA GLY A 337 4.10 -14.74 1.00
C GLY A 337 4.09 -15.28 2.43
N GLY A 338 3.29 -14.69 3.33
CA GLY A 338 3.08 -15.20 4.68
C GLY A 338 4.38 -15.33 5.48
N GLU A 339 4.59 -16.53 6.02
CA GLU A 339 5.66 -16.81 6.98
C GLU A 339 7.06 -16.62 6.39
N GLU A 340 7.32 -16.96 5.13
CA GLU A 340 8.64 -16.81 4.52
C GLU A 340 9.13 -15.36 4.51
N VAL A 341 8.24 -14.41 4.21
CA VAL A 341 8.56 -12.98 4.19
C VAL A 341 8.75 -12.47 5.61
N ALA A 342 7.89 -12.90 6.55
CA ALA A 342 8.01 -12.55 7.95
C ALA A 342 9.34 -13.03 8.55
N GLN A 343 9.73 -14.27 8.30
CA GLN A 343 10.99 -14.84 8.78
C GLN A 343 12.21 -14.13 8.18
N ALA A 344 12.16 -13.74 6.91
CA ALA A 344 13.21 -12.94 6.28
C ALA A 344 13.38 -11.56 6.97
N LEU A 345 12.27 -10.88 7.26
CA LEU A 345 12.27 -9.59 7.97
C LEU A 345 12.80 -9.72 9.40
N ILE A 346 12.36 -10.74 10.14
CA ILE A 346 12.79 -10.99 11.52
C ILE A 346 14.27 -11.37 11.55
N SER A 347 14.73 -12.21 10.63
CA SER A 347 16.13 -12.61 10.52
C SER A 347 17.04 -11.41 10.20
N LEU A 348 16.61 -10.53 9.29
CA LEU A 348 17.31 -9.27 9.03
C LEU A 348 17.38 -8.38 10.27
N THR A 349 16.25 -8.24 10.99
CA THR A 349 16.16 -7.46 12.22
C THR A 349 17.12 -7.98 13.29
N ALA A 350 17.14 -9.28 13.54
CA ALA A 350 18.03 -9.92 14.51
C ALA A 350 19.51 -9.74 14.15
N ARG A 351 19.89 -9.84 12.87
CA ARG A 351 21.26 -9.55 12.40
C ARG A 351 21.66 -8.11 12.69
N LEU A 352 20.77 -7.15 12.43
CA LEU A 352 21.03 -5.73 12.67
C LEU A 352 21.11 -5.40 14.17
N GLN A 353 20.29 -6.04 15.00
CA GLN A 353 20.38 -5.93 16.46
C GLN A 353 21.72 -6.43 16.99
N ALA A 354 22.19 -7.58 16.50
CA ALA A 354 23.47 -8.17 16.91
C ALA A 354 24.70 -7.34 16.46
N ALA A 355 24.58 -6.58 15.38
CA ALA A 355 25.65 -5.69 14.90
C ALA A 355 25.88 -4.46 15.78
N GLY A 356 24.92 -4.11 16.65
CA GLY A 356 25.00 -2.97 17.56
C GLY A 356 24.82 -1.62 16.86
N GLU A 357 25.25 -0.54 17.53
CA GLU A 357 24.96 0.84 17.14
C GLU A 357 26.19 1.59 16.60
N GLY A 358 27.31 0.89 16.37
CA GLY A 358 28.57 1.51 15.96
C GLY A 358 28.60 2.01 14.51
N ASN A 359 27.56 1.75 13.72
CA ASN A 359 27.43 2.18 12.33
C ASN A 359 26.04 2.79 12.10
N SER A 360 25.99 4.04 11.62
CA SER A 360 24.74 4.75 11.34
C SER A 360 23.86 4.00 10.35
N ASP A 361 24.42 3.38 9.32
CA ASP A 361 23.62 2.65 8.31
C ASP A 361 22.91 1.44 8.92
N VAL A 362 23.57 0.75 9.85
CA VAL A 362 22.98 -0.36 10.61
C VAL A 362 21.82 0.14 11.46
N VAL A 363 21.99 1.30 12.11
CA VAL A 363 20.95 1.93 12.94
C VAL A 363 19.73 2.33 12.10
N LEU A 364 19.94 2.95 10.92
CA LEU A 364 18.86 3.36 10.03
C LEU A 364 18.13 2.16 9.41
N MET A 365 18.85 1.09 9.04
CA MET A 365 18.22 -0.16 8.59
C MET A 365 17.44 -0.87 9.70
N ARG A 366 17.95 -0.82 10.94
CA ARG A 366 17.27 -1.40 12.12
C ARG A 366 15.98 -0.65 12.40
N GLU A 367 16.00 0.69 12.35
CA GLU A 367 14.80 1.52 12.45
C GLU A 367 13.78 1.17 11.36
N ALA A 368 14.24 1.01 10.13
CA ALA A 368 13.38 0.64 9.01
C ALA A 368 12.72 -0.73 9.22
N CYS A 369 13.47 -1.71 9.71
CA CYS A 369 12.92 -3.01 10.08
C CYS A 369 11.86 -2.89 11.18
N TYR A 370 12.13 -2.08 12.21
CA TYR A 370 11.17 -1.85 13.30
C TYR A 370 9.88 -1.20 12.79
N ARG A 371 9.99 -0.24 11.85
CA ARG A 371 8.83 0.34 11.17
C ARG A 371 8.05 -0.73 10.41
N CYS A 372 8.73 -1.52 9.58
CA CYS A 372 8.13 -2.60 8.82
C CYS A 372 7.39 -3.62 9.69
N ILE A 373 7.97 -4.01 10.83
CA ILE A 373 7.35 -4.93 11.78
C ILE A 373 6.11 -4.32 12.41
N GLY A 374 6.16 -3.05 12.85
CA GLY A 374 5.01 -2.41 13.49
C GLY A 374 3.84 -2.20 12.52
N GLU A 375 4.11 -1.76 11.28
CA GLU A 375 3.06 -1.55 10.26
C GLU A 375 2.48 -2.90 9.80
N GLY A 376 3.31 -3.93 9.75
CA GLY A 376 2.93 -5.29 9.38
C GLY A 376 2.57 -6.18 10.55
N TYR A 377 2.32 -5.62 11.75
CA TYR A 377 2.26 -6.42 12.97
C TYR A 377 1.17 -7.49 12.92
N SER A 378 0.01 -7.18 12.34
CA SER A 378 -1.08 -8.15 12.13
C SER A 378 -0.67 -9.40 11.33
N HIS A 379 0.35 -9.29 10.46
CA HIS A 379 0.87 -10.40 9.67
C HIS A 379 1.99 -11.17 10.38
N VAL A 380 2.69 -10.54 11.34
CA VAL A 380 3.88 -11.12 11.99
C VAL A 380 3.69 -11.42 13.48
N ALA A 381 2.55 -11.06 14.07
CA ALA A 381 2.27 -11.20 15.50
C ALA A 381 2.42 -12.64 16.02
N SER A 382 2.12 -13.64 15.18
CA SER A 382 2.30 -15.07 15.53
C SER A 382 3.76 -15.50 15.64
N ILE A 383 4.69 -14.75 15.04
CA ILE A 383 6.12 -15.08 14.96
C ILE A 383 6.95 -14.12 15.84
N VAL A 384 6.49 -12.88 16.00
CA VAL A 384 7.15 -11.86 16.84
C VAL A 384 6.49 -11.81 18.21
N PRO A 385 7.06 -12.44 19.25
CA PRO A 385 6.56 -12.31 20.61
C PRO A 385 6.88 -10.90 21.13
N PHE A 386 6.00 -9.92 20.84
CA PHE A 386 6.26 -8.50 21.13
C PHE A 386 6.57 -8.23 22.60
N SER A 387 5.88 -8.93 23.51
CA SER A 387 6.19 -8.91 24.94
C SER A 387 7.66 -9.25 25.25
N GLN A 388 8.19 -10.34 24.69
CA GLN A 388 9.59 -10.74 24.88
C GLN A 388 10.54 -9.74 24.21
N TRP A 389 10.18 -9.26 23.02
CA TRP A 389 10.98 -8.28 22.30
C TRP A 389 11.08 -6.95 23.04
N TYR A 390 9.98 -6.48 23.63
CA TYR A 390 9.96 -5.29 24.48
C TYR A 390 10.96 -5.41 25.64
N ARG A 391 10.95 -6.54 26.38
CA ARG A 391 11.85 -6.74 27.53
C ARG A 391 13.32 -6.79 27.12
N SER A 392 13.62 -7.53 26.05
CA SER A 392 14.99 -7.81 25.62
C SER A 392 15.65 -6.66 24.88
N GLU A 393 14.86 -5.79 24.24
CA GLU A 393 15.35 -4.79 23.31
C GLU A 393 14.80 -3.39 23.61
N LEU A 394 13.49 -3.18 23.39
CA LEU A 394 12.91 -1.84 23.34
C LEU A 394 13.04 -1.09 24.68
N ALA A 395 12.75 -1.77 25.80
CA ALA A 395 12.85 -1.16 27.12
C ALA A 395 14.29 -0.75 27.46
N GLY A 396 15.28 -1.53 27.02
CA GLY A 396 16.70 -1.22 27.19
C GLY A 396 17.13 0.03 26.41
N LEU A 397 16.69 0.14 25.15
CA LEU A 397 16.93 1.32 24.31
C LEU A 397 16.35 2.61 24.91
N LEU A 398 15.15 2.53 25.48
CA LEU A 398 14.48 3.67 26.09
C LEU A 398 15.13 4.06 27.44
N ARG A 399 15.40 3.09 28.33
CA ARG A 399 15.96 3.39 29.65
C ARG A 399 17.39 3.91 29.61
N SER A 400 18.27 3.25 28.85
CA SER A 400 19.71 3.54 28.84
C SER A 400 20.03 4.98 28.42
N ARG A 401 19.17 5.56 27.60
CA ARG A 401 19.39 6.86 26.97
C ARG A 401 18.53 7.98 27.55
N LEU A 402 17.48 7.67 28.31
CA LEU A 402 16.60 8.66 28.94
C LEU A 402 17.36 9.81 29.65
N PRO A 403 18.43 9.57 30.44
CA PRO A 403 19.17 10.66 31.09
C PRO A 403 19.79 11.67 30.11
N ALA A 404 20.32 11.20 28.97
CA ALA A 404 20.92 12.04 27.94
C ALA A 404 19.85 12.92 27.28
N PHE A 405 18.69 12.34 26.98
CA PHE A 405 17.57 13.07 26.35
C PHE A 405 16.90 14.07 27.29
N LEU A 406 16.92 13.85 28.61
CA LEU A 406 16.50 14.83 29.60
C LEU A 406 17.57 15.91 29.87
N GLY A 407 18.79 15.74 29.34
CA GLY A 407 19.89 16.69 29.50
C GLY A 407 20.56 16.65 30.88
N ALA A 408 20.40 15.56 31.62
CA ALA A 408 20.97 15.38 32.95
C ALA A 408 22.48 15.04 32.91
N GLY A 409 23.02 14.67 31.75
CA GLY A 409 24.40 14.22 31.59
C GLY A 409 25.45 15.32 31.31
N GLY A 410 25.06 16.59 31.16
CA GLY A 410 25.99 17.68 30.78
C GLY A 410 26.58 17.57 29.36
N GLU A 411 26.38 16.43 28.68
CA GLU A 411 26.71 16.21 27.29
C GLU A 411 25.76 17.01 26.37
N GLY A 412 26.22 17.31 25.16
CA GLY A 412 25.51 18.11 24.16
C GLY A 412 24.16 17.51 23.74
N SER A 413 23.53 18.11 22.71
CA SER A 413 22.32 17.53 22.12
C SER A 413 22.56 16.05 21.79
N PRO A 414 21.62 15.15 22.11
CA PRO A 414 21.76 13.74 21.78
C PRO A 414 22.01 13.57 20.28
N ASP A 415 22.86 12.60 19.93
CA ASP A 415 23.12 12.21 18.55
C ASP A 415 21.79 11.84 17.86
N ILE A 416 21.51 12.47 16.71
CA ILE A 416 20.28 12.22 15.95
C ILE A 416 20.14 10.75 15.57
N ILE A 417 21.25 10.06 15.30
CA ILE A 417 21.25 8.63 14.99
C ILE A 417 20.75 7.81 16.18
N ALA A 418 21.10 8.22 17.41
CA ALA A 418 20.56 7.61 18.61
C ALA A 418 19.05 7.92 18.79
N ALA A 419 18.63 9.16 18.53
CA ALA A 419 17.23 9.58 18.65
C ALA A 419 16.28 8.76 17.74
N VAL A 420 16.74 8.40 16.55
CA VAL A 420 15.98 7.63 15.54
C VAL A 420 15.44 6.31 16.11
N LEU A 421 16.26 5.48 16.77
CA LEU A 421 15.81 4.21 17.34
C LEU A 421 14.86 4.38 18.52
N GLN A 422 15.03 5.42 19.32
CA GLN A 422 14.13 5.68 20.45
C GLN A 422 12.75 6.12 20.00
N ALA A 423 12.70 7.09 19.08
CA ALA A 423 11.46 7.54 18.48
C ALA A 423 10.69 6.36 17.88
N ARG A 424 11.41 5.45 17.18
CA ARG A 424 10.79 4.25 16.63
C ARG A 424 10.37 3.23 17.69
N ALA A 425 11.14 3.05 18.77
CA ALA A 425 10.76 2.18 19.88
C ALA A 425 9.48 2.68 20.59
N LEU A 426 9.36 4.00 20.80
CA LEU A 426 8.13 4.63 21.34
C LEU A 426 6.94 4.41 20.40
N TRP A 427 7.12 4.64 19.10
CA TRP A 427 6.09 4.36 18.12
C TRP A 427 5.63 2.89 18.13
N LEU A 428 6.58 1.94 18.23
CA LEU A 428 6.28 0.51 18.32
C LEU A 428 5.48 0.15 19.57
N ILE A 429 5.77 0.79 20.72
CA ILE A 429 4.97 0.62 21.95
C ILE A 429 3.52 1.06 21.70
N GLY A 430 3.32 2.16 21.00
CA GLY A 430 1.97 2.60 20.62
C GLY A 430 1.29 1.62 19.67
N ALA A 431 1.98 1.18 18.62
CA ALA A 431 1.43 0.32 17.58
C ALA A 431 1.12 -1.11 18.05
N CYS A 432 1.98 -1.69 18.89
CA CYS A 432 1.89 -3.09 19.31
C CYS A 432 1.59 -3.26 20.81
N GLY A 433 1.26 -2.17 21.52
CA GLY A 433 1.13 -2.16 22.98
C GLY A 433 0.01 -3.04 23.54
N THR A 434 -0.94 -3.48 22.70
CA THR A 434 -2.02 -4.40 23.08
C THR A 434 -1.49 -5.76 23.52
N GLU A 435 -0.28 -6.13 23.09
CA GLU A 435 0.37 -7.41 23.33
C GLU A 435 1.26 -7.41 24.58
N LEU A 436 1.36 -6.26 25.28
CA LEU A 436 2.14 -6.14 26.49
C LEU A 436 1.37 -6.72 27.68
N GLU A 437 2.05 -7.56 28.46
CA GLU A 437 1.58 -8.00 29.77
C GLU A 437 1.51 -6.81 30.73
N ARG A 438 0.75 -6.97 31.82
CA ARG A 438 0.49 -5.92 32.82
C ARG A 438 1.75 -5.16 33.25
N GLU A 439 2.80 -5.86 33.67
CA GLU A 439 4.02 -5.22 34.17
C GLU A 439 4.77 -4.44 33.08
N GLN A 440 4.84 -5.01 31.87
CA GLN A 440 5.49 -4.35 30.74
C GLN A 440 4.69 -3.15 30.27
N TRP A 441 3.36 -3.23 30.28
CA TRP A 441 2.49 -2.10 29.91
C TRP A 441 2.68 -0.94 30.88
N VAL A 442 2.70 -1.22 32.20
CA VAL A 442 2.95 -0.21 33.25
C VAL A 442 4.30 0.48 33.02
N ASP A 443 5.34 -0.31 32.76
CA ASP A 443 6.69 0.20 32.47
C ASP A 443 6.75 1.00 31.16
N ALA A 444 6.12 0.50 30.09
CA ALA A 444 6.07 1.15 28.79
C ALA A 444 5.32 2.50 28.86
N TRP A 445 4.23 2.54 29.62
CA TRP A 445 3.51 3.78 29.92
C TRP A 445 4.42 4.78 30.62
N GLY A 446 5.06 4.37 31.73
CA GLY A 446 5.96 5.24 32.49
C GLY A 446 7.13 5.77 31.66
N LEU A 447 7.76 4.90 30.85
CA LEU A 447 8.83 5.30 29.93
C LEU A 447 8.33 6.27 28.87
N SER A 448 7.16 6.03 28.28
CA SER A 448 6.57 6.94 27.29
C SER A 448 6.28 8.31 27.90
N VAL A 449 5.66 8.37 29.08
CA VAL A 449 5.43 9.62 29.82
C VAL A 449 6.74 10.37 30.07
N ALA A 450 7.79 9.67 30.51
CA ALA A 450 9.09 10.29 30.76
C ALA A 450 9.74 10.86 29.48
N HIS A 451 9.58 10.19 28.33
CA HIS A 451 10.15 10.65 27.04
C HIS A 451 9.42 11.85 26.44
N ILE A 452 8.21 12.21 26.89
CA ILE A 452 7.57 13.50 26.51
C ILE A 452 8.47 14.69 26.93
N GLY A 453 9.23 14.52 28.01
CA GLY A 453 10.22 15.50 28.47
C GLY A 453 11.54 15.52 27.67
N ALA A 454 11.73 14.64 26.67
CA ALA A 454 12.96 14.57 25.89
C ALA A 454 13.23 15.88 25.13
N ARG A 455 14.50 16.29 25.05
CA ARG A 455 14.95 17.50 24.31
C ARG A 455 14.71 17.40 22.80
N ASP A 456 14.99 16.23 22.22
CA ASP A 456 14.65 15.95 20.83
C ASP A 456 13.14 15.96 20.66
N LEU A 457 12.65 16.84 19.78
CA LEU A 457 11.23 17.10 19.66
C LEU A 457 10.49 15.94 18.97
N VAL A 458 11.14 15.25 18.02
CA VAL A 458 10.54 14.09 17.35
C VAL A 458 10.38 12.93 18.32
N VAL A 459 11.37 12.66 19.18
CA VAL A 459 11.26 11.67 20.26
C VAL A 459 10.12 12.02 21.21
N ALA A 460 10.02 13.29 21.64
CA ALA A 460 8.94 13.74 22.53
C ALA A 460 7.55 13.61 21.89
N LEU A 461 7.40 13.96 20.61
CA LEU A 461 6.14 13.83 19.88
C LEU A 461 5.76 12.36 19.66
N GLN A 462 6.72 11.50 19.35
CA GLN A 462 6.49 10.04 19.28
C GLN A 462 6.11 9.45 20.64
N ALA A 463 6.66 9.98 21.74
CA ALA A 463 6.25 9.59 23.08
C ALA A 463 4.79 9.98 23.38
N VAL A 464 4.35 11.17 22.95
CA VAL A 464 2.94 11.59 23.05
C VAL A 464 2.05 10.65 22.24
N GLN A 465 2.45 10.31 21.01
CA GLN A 465 1.69 9.37 20.17
C GLN A 465 1.58 7.99 20.83
N ALA A 466 2.67 7.50 21.44
CA ALA A 466 2.67 6.24 22.18
C ALA A 466 1.69 6.28 23.37
N VAL A 467 1.73 7.33 24.19
CA VAL A 467 0.80 7.52 25.32
C VAL A 467 -0.65 7.58 24.84
N LEU A 468 -0.92 8.28 23.74
CA LEU A 468 -2.26 8.37 23.16
C LEU A 468 -2.77 6.98 22.74
N LEU A 469 -1.97 6.20 22.02
CA LEU A 469 -2.35 4.86 21.57
C LEU A 469 -2.51 3.87 22.74
N LEU A 470 -1.67 3.95 23.77
CA LEU A 470 -1.87 3.17 24.99
C LEU A 470 -3.17 3.59 25.72
N ALA A 471 -3.50 4.88 25.74
CA ALA A 471 -4.73 5.38 26.34
C ALA A 471 -5.98 4.93 25.57
N VAL A 472 -5.92 4.79 24.24
CA VAL A 472 -7.02 4.21 23.44
C VAL A 472 -7.37 2.81 23.92
N GLN A 473 -6.41 2.00 24.34
CA GLN A 473 -6.69 0.66 24.87
C GLN A 473 -7.52 0.68 26.16
N ILE A 474 -7.42 1.75 26.96
CA ILE A 474 -8.28 1.96 28.14
C ILE A 474 -9.72 2.22 27.69
N LEU A 475 -9.89 3.01 26.63
CA LEU A 475 -11.20 3.29 26.04
C LEU A 475 -11.82 2.03 25.41
N ASP A 476 -11.01 1.19 24.77
CA ASP A 476 -11.46 -0.08 24.21
C ASP A 476 -11.95 -1.05 25.29
N ASP A 477 -11.20 -1.22 26.39
CA ASP A 477 -11.64 -2.04 27.53
C ASP A 477 -12.96 -1.49 28.13
N GLN A 478 -13.09 -0.17 28.28
CA GLN A 478 -14.33 0.46 28.73
C GLN A 478 -15.49 0.22 27.76
N ALA A 479 -15.26 0.33 26.46
CA ALA A 479 -16.28 0.11 25.44
C ALA A 479 -16.79 -1.33 25.44
N ILE A 480 -15.93 -2.32 25.68
CA ILE A 480 -16.32 -3.73 25.85
C ILE A 480 -17.28 -3.86 27.04
N LEU A 481 -16.95 -3.27 28.20
CA LEU A 481 -17.79 -3.34 29.39
C LEU A 481 -19.15 -2.66 29.19
N ASP A 482 -19.18 -1.51 28.50
CA ASP A 482 -20.41 -0.78 28.20
C ASP A 482 -21.32 -1.57 27.25
N GLN A 483 -20.76 -2.21 26.23
CA GLN A 483 -21.50 -3.08 25.31
C GLN A 483 -22.15 -4.26 26.04
N VAL A 484 -21.42 -4.90 26.95
CA VAL A 484 -21.92 -6.01 27.78
C VAL A 484 -23.02 -5.53 28.73
N ALA A 485 -22.85 -4.38 29.37
CA ALA A 485 -23.86 -3.79 30.25
C ALA A 485 -25.15 -3.45 29.48
N ALA A 486 -25.02 -2.87 28.28
CA ALA A 486 -26.14 -2.58 27.40
C ALA A 486 -26.88 -3.86 26.96
N ALA A 487 -26.14 -4.92 26.61
CA ALA A 487 -26.71 -6.22 26.27
C ALA A 487 -27.47 -6.86 27.45
N LYS A 488 -26.91 -6.82 28.67
CA LYS A 488 -27.57 -7.31 29.89
C LYS A 488 -28.86 -6.54 30.21
N LEU A 489 -28.86 -5.23 30.01
CA LEU A 489 -30.06 -4.39 30.17
C LEU A 489 -31.13 -4.68 29.11
N ALA A 490 -30.73 -4.94 27.86
CA ALA A 490 -31.66 -5.34 26.80
C ALA A 490 -32.29 -6.71 27.07
N ALA A 491 -31.50 -7.67 27.58
CA ALA A 491 -31.99 -8.99 27.95
C ALA A 491 -32.97 -8.95 29.14
N SER A 492 -32.69 -8.15 30.18
CA SER A 492 -33.57 -8.04 31.35
C SER A 492 -34.93 -7.42 31.01
N LYS A 493 -34.97 -6.45 30.08
CA LYS A 493 -36.22 -5.89 29.56
C LYS A 493 -37.07 -6.91 28.80
N LYS A 494 -36.44 -7.90 28.14
CA LYS A 494 -37.15 -8.97 27.41
C LYS A 494 -37.71 -10.04 28.37
N GLY A 495 -37.01 -10.32 29.48
CA GLY A 495 -37.44 -11.31 30.47
C GLY A 495 -38.52 -10.82 31.45
N GLY A 496 -38.62 -9.51 31.70
CA GLY A 496 -39.58 -8.93 32.65
C GLY A 496 -41.00 -8.74 32.14
N GLY A 497 -41.27 -9.06 30.87
CA GLY A 497 -42.55 -8.79 30.19
C GLY A 497 -43.36 -10.04 29.88
N ALA A 498 -43.81 -10.79 30.90
CA ALA A 498 -44.82 -11.85 30.74
C ALA A 498 -46.25 -11.29 30.49
N GLY A 499 -46.35 -10.05 30.00
CA GLY A 499 -47.58 -9.47 29.48
C GLY A 499 -47.52 -9.48 27.96
N ALA A 500 -48.12 -10.50 27.35
CA ALA A 500 -48.32 -10.62 25.91
C ALA A 500 -49.25 -9.51 25.38
N ALA A 501 -48.78 -8.27 25.34
CA ALA A 501 -49.40 -7.22 24.55
C ALA A 501 -48.86 -7.35 23.12
N GLN A 502 -49.62 -8.04 22.26
CA GLN A 502 -49.45 -7.98 20.81
C GLN A 502 -49.45 -6.52 20.36
N LEU A 503 -48.26 -5.94 20.15
CA LEU A 503 -48.12 -4.67 19.46
C LEU A 503 -48.23 -4.94 17.96
N PRO A 504 -49.31 -4.53 17.29
CA PRO A 504 -49.46 -4.68 15.85
C PRO A 504 -48.62 -3.57 15.19
N GLY A 505 -47.47 -3.91 14.60
CA GLY A 505 -46.71 -2.93 13.82
C GLY A 505 -45.21 -3.18 13.63
N LEU A 506 -44.58 -4.18 14.26
CA LEU A 506 -43.19 -4.50 13.95
C LEU A 506 -43.09 -5.22 12.60
N THR A 507 -42.64 -4.45 11.61
CA THR A 507 -42.38 -4.91 10.25
C THR A 507 -41.13 -5.79 10.20
N VAL A 508 -41.10 -6.72 9.25
CA VAL A 508 -40.10 -7.78 9.03
C VAL A 508 -38.65 -7.26 8.82
N GLY A 509 -38.44 -5.94 8.75
CA GLY A 509 -37.12 -5.32 8.51
C GLY A 509 -36.12 -5.37 9.67
N ASN A 510 -36.55 -5.69 10.90
CA ASN A 510 -35.65 -5.70 12.08
C ASN A 510 -35.16 -7.10 12.50
N ALA A 511 -35.54 -8.16 11.79
CA ALA A 511 -35.09 -9.52 12.13
C ALA A 511 -33.56 -9.67 12.05
N ALA A 512 -32.91 -9.05 11.06
CA ALA A 512 -31.45 -9.10 10.91
C ALA A 512 -30.69 -8.32 12.00
N ALA A 513 -31.26 -7.20 12.49
CA ALA A 513 -30.68 -6.46 13.61
C ALA A 513 -30.83 -7.20 14.94
N VAL A 514 -31.94 -7.94 15.09
CA VAL A 514 -32.19 -8.81 16.25
C VAL A 514 -31.30 -10.05 16.21
N ASP A 515 -31.08 -10.67 15.04
CA ASP A 515 -30.13 -11.78 14.88
C ASP A 515 -28.68 -11.33 15.06
N ALA A 516 -28.29 -10.15 14.53
CA ALA A 516 -26.96 -9.59 14.79
C ALA A 516 -26.75 -9.27 16.28
N ALA A 517 -27.78 -8.74 16.95
CA ALA A 517 -27.74 -8.51 18.40
C ALA A 517 -27.76 -9.82 19.21
N LEU A 518 -28.43 -10.88 18.73
CA LEU A 518 -28.44 -12.20 19.35
C LEU A 518 -27.11 -12.92 19.17
N SER A 519 -26.50 -12.91 17.97
CA SER A 519 -25.15 -13.44 17.77
C SER A 519 -24.09 -12.64 18.54
N ALA A 520 -24.25 -11.31 18.65
CA ALA A 520 -23.42 -10.52 19.55
C ALA A 520 -23.64 -10.90 21.02
N ALA A 521 -24.88 -11.17 21.43
CA ALA A 521 -25.20 -11.60 22.80
C ALA A 521 -24.75 -13.03 23.12
N GLU A 522 -24.73 -13.94 22.14
CA GLU A 522 -24.18 -15.30 22.28
C GLU A 522 -22.65 -15.28 22.36
N GLY A 523 -21.98 -14.33 21.69
CA GLY A 523 -20.56 -14.05 21.90
C GLY A 523 -20.23 -13.37 23.24
N VAL A 524 -21.21 -12.70 23.87
CA VAL A 524 -21.08 -12.01 25.18
C VAL A 524 -21.18 -12.96 26.38
N GLN A 525 -21.33 -14.28 26.16
CA GLN A 525 -21.25 -15.28 27.23
C GLN A 525 -19.83 -15.61 27.69
N ASP A 526 -18.81 -14.98 27.10
CA ASP A 526 -17.44 -15.12 27.58
C ASP A 526 -17.23 -14.26 28.85
N ASP A 527 -17.75 -14.74 29.98
CA ASP A 527 -17.55 -14.15 31.30
C ASP A 527 -16.04 -13.98 31.61
N GLU A 528 -15.16 -14.78 30.98
CA GLU A 528 -13.70 -14.66 31.08
C GLU A 528 -13.21 -13.38 30.37
N ALA A 529 -13.64 -13.12 29.14
CA ALA A 529 -13.27 -11.91 28.40
C ALA A 529 -13.74 -10.62 29.11
N VAL A 530 -14.95 -10.62 29.68
CA VAL A 530 -15.48 -9.48 30.46
C VAL A 530 -14.70 -9.26 31.74
N THR A 531 -14.37 -10.34 32.45
CA THR A 531 -13.55 -10.29 33.67
C THR A 531 -12.15 -9.76 33.34
N ALA A 532 -11.52 -10.27 32.28
CA ALA A 532 -10.22 -9.82 31.82
C ALA A 532 -10.22 -8.33 31.41
N ALA A 533 -11.25 -7.86 30.69
CA ALA A 533 -11.40 -6.45 30.32
C ALA A 533 -11.55 -5.55 31.56
N ARG A 534 -12.33 -5.97 32.55
CA ARG A 534 -12.48 -5.24 33.82
C ARG A 534 -11.16 -5.15 34.58
N GLU A 535 -10.47 -6.28 34.74
CA GLU A 535 -9.17 -6.31 35.42
C GLU A 535 -8.16 -5.40 34.71
N ARG A 536 -8.10 -5.45 33.37
CA ARG A 536 -7.26 -4.55 32.56
C ARG A 536 -7.58 -3.08 32.78
N LEU A 537 -8.86 -2.72 32.68
CA LEU A 537 -9.32 -1.36 32.89
C LEU A 537 -8.90 -0.84 34.27
N ASP A 538 -9.15 -1.62 35.33
CA ASP A 538 -8.86 -1.23 36.71
C ASP A 538 -7.38 -0.88 36.91
N TRP A 539 -6.47 -1.75 36.47
CA TRP A 539 -5.05 -1.48 36.66
C TRP A 539 -4.50 -0.42 35.68
N ARG A 540 -5.01 -0.32 34.44
CA ARG A 540 -4.60 0.74 33.50
C ARG A 540 -5.02 2.12 34.00
N LEU A 541 -6.23 2.26 34.54
CA LEU A 541 -6.71 3.51 35.15
C LEU A 541 -5.88 3.91 36.37
N ALA A 542 -5.47 2.94 37.20
CA ALA A 542 -4.59 3.21 38.33
C ALA A 542 -3.23 3.78 37.88
N VAL A 543 -2.64 3.23 36.82
CA VAL A 543 -1.37 3.72 36.24
C VAL A 543 -1.53 5.12 35.64
N LEU A 544 -2.58 5.34 34.86
CA LEU A 544 -2.89 6.66 34.27
C LEU A 544 -3.03 7.72 35.38
N THR A 545 -3.83 7.42 36.41
CA THR A 545 -4.06 8.34 37.53
C THR A 545 -2.78 8.63 38.30
N GLY A 546 -1.97 7.60 38.57
CA GLY A 546 -0.70 7.73 39.29
C GLY A 546 0.36 8.55 38.54
N ASN A 547 0.29 8.62 37.21
CA ASN A 547 1.25 9.37 36.37
C ASN A 547 0.67 10.69 35.83
N MET A 548 -0.56 11.05 36.17
CA MET A 548 -1.27 12.18 35.58
C MET A 548 -0.54 13.52 35.76
N GLU A 549 -0.01 13.78 36.96
CA GLU A 549 0.72 15.02 37.25
C GLU A 549 1.98 15.15 36.38
N GLN A 550 2.78 14.09 36.31
CA GLN A 550 3.99 14.06 35.48
C GLN A 550 3.66 14.17 33.99
N LEU A 551 2.63 13.48 33.53
CA LEU A 551 2.14 13.58 32.15
C LEU A 551 1.77 15.02 31.80
N LEU A 552 0.95 15.67 32.64
CA LEU A 552 0.55 17.06 32.42
C LEU A 552 1.77 18.00 32.43
N GLN A 553 2.67 17.83 33.39
CA GLN A 553 3.89 18.63 33.46
C GLN A 553 4.72 18.54 32.17
N HIS A 554 4.96 17.32 31.66
CA HIS A 554 5.72 17.13 30.43
C HIS A 554 4.99 17.63 29.19
N VAL A 555 3.68 17.41 29.09
CA VAL A 555 2.86 17.92 27.98
C VAL A 555 2.87 19.45 27.94
N PHE A 556 2.64 20.13 29.06
CA PHE A 556 2.70 21.59 29.10
C PHE A 556 4.11 22.11 28.82
N GLY A 557 5.16 21.42 29.29
CA GLY A 557 6.54 21.71 28.94
C GLY A 557 6.83 21.56 27.44
N LEU A 558 6.28 20.53 26.80
CA LEU A 558 6.36 20.29 25.36
C LEU A 558 5.66 21.38 24.56
N LEU A 559 4.44 21.79 24.96
CA LEU A 559 3.69 22.86 24.28
C LEU A 559 4.49 24.17 24.19
N GLY A 560 5.30 24.49 25.20
CA GLY A 560 6.18 25.66 25.19
C GLY A 560 7.33 25.59 24.17
N ARG A 561 7.61 24.41 23.62
CA ARG A 561 8.68 24.17 22.63
C ARG A 561 8.17 24.12 21.18
N LEU A 562 6.85 24.02 20.98
CA LEU A 562 6.26 23.96 19.66
C LEU A 562 6.19 25.34 19.01
N SER A 563 6.79 25.47 17.84
CA SER A 563 6.80 26.66 17.00
C SER A 563 5.40 26.98 16.43
N GLU A 564 4.57 25.99 16.13
CA GLU A 564 3.21 26.24 15.61
C GLU A 564 2.24 26.80 16.66
N VAL A 565 2.39 26.39 17.92
CA VAL A 565 1.61 26.95 19.02
C VAL A 565 1.94 28.43 19.20
N THR A 566 3.22 28.79 19.07
CA THR A 566 3.64 30.20 19.14
C THR A 566 3.19 31.00 17.92
N SER A 567 3.21 30.44 16.71
CA SER A 567 2.71 31.13 15.51
C SER A 567 1.19 31.35 15.52
N SER A 568 0.41 30.36 15.96
CA SER A 568 -1.07 30.46 16.07
C SER A 568 -1.52 31.38 17.20
N ALA A 569 -0.80 31.38 18.33
CA ALA A 569 -1.02 32.34 19.42
C ALA A 569 -0.66 33.76 18.98
N LEU A 570 0.43 33.95 18.23
CA LEU A 570 0.81 35.28 17.72
C LEU A 570 -0.20 35.80 16.70
N VAL A 571 -0.71 34.96 15.80
CA VAL A 571 -1.74 35.35 14.82
C VAL A 571 -3.08 35.68 15.49
N SER A 572 -3.44 35.01 16.59
CA SER A 572 -4.67 35.32 17.34
C SER A 572 -4.53 36.50 18.31
N VAL A 573 -3.31 36.87 18.71
CA VAL A 573 -3.03 37.95 19.67
C VAL A 573 -2.62 39.27 18.99
N VAL A 574 -2.43 39.32 17.66
CA VAL A 574 -2.43 40.62 16.96
C VAL A 574 -3.82 41.25 17.11
N PRO A 575 -3.98 42.37 17.84
CA PRO A 575 -5.26 43.03 17.93
C PRO A 575 -5.64 43.49 16.52
N ARG A 576 -6.86 43.18 16.07
CA ARG A 576 -7.49 43.81 14.89
C ARG A 576 -7.69 45.31 15.14
N ARG A 577 -6.60 46.08 15.21
CA ARG A 577 -6.55 47.54 15.30
C ARG A 577 -5.88 48.13 14.07
N ALA A 578 -6.37 47.79 12.87
CA ALA A 578 -6.04 48.53 11.65
C ALA A 578 -6.95 48.13 10.47
N SER A 579 -8.27 48.41 10.54
CA SER A 579 -9.08 48.50 9.30
C SER A 579 -10.32 49.40 9.39
N TRP A 580 -10.36 50.35 10.35
CA TRP A 580 -11.39 51.40 10.41
C TRP A 580 -10.77 52.80 10.23
N ALA A 581 -9.81 52.94 9.31
CA ALA A 581 -9.30 54.24 8.87
C ALA A 581 -8.65 54.14 7.48
N ARG A 582 -9.47 53.90 6.44
CA ARG A 582 -9.44 54.64 5.17
C ARG A 582 -10.65 54.30 4.32
#